data_AF-A0A1S9M2A5-F1
#
_entry.id   AF-A0A1S9M2A5-F1
#
_cell.length_a   1.000
_cell.length_b   1.000
_cell.length_c   1.000
_cell.angle_alpha   90.00
_cell.angle_beta   90.00
_cell.angle_gamma   90.00
#
_symmetry.space_group_name_H-M   'P 1'
#
loop_
_entity.id
_entity.type
_entity.pdbx_description
1 polymer ?
#
loop_
_entity_poly.entity_id
_entity_poly.type
_entity_poly.pdbx_seq_one_letter_code
_entity_poly.pdbx_strand_id
1 'polypeptide(L)' 'MALNKEQKRKILEQYDANLINTGSNKVQFNLLNVDIEILSCHVKKHPGDFQAKRSLMMKLNRLKNIKEML' A
#
# COMPACT_ATOMS: atom_id res chain seq x y z
N MET A 1 -1.84 10.79 -2.60
CA MET A 1 -0.51 10.98 -1.96
C MET A 1 0.41 9.81 -2.27
N ALA A 2 1.70 10.09 -2.45
CA ALA A 2 2.75 9.08 -2.51
C ALA A 2 3.40 8.92 -1.12
N LEU A 3 3.68 7.69 -0.70
CA LEU A 3 4.45 7.42 0.52
C LEU A 3 5.85 8.04 0.41
N ASN A 4 6.29 8.72 1.46
CA ASN A 4 7.65 9.26 1.51
C ASN A 4 8.67 8.12 1.53
N LYS A 5 9.88 8.38 0.99
CA LYS A 5 10.97 7.38 0.95
C LYS A 5 11.27 6.81 2.34
N GLU A 6 11.24 7.66 3.37
CA GLU A 6 11.47 7.27 4.77
C GLU A 6 10.38 6.35 5.32
N GLN A 7 9.11 6.61 4.97
CA GLN A 7 7.99 5.77 5.40
C GLN A 7 8.06 4.39 4.75
N LYS A 8 8.38 4.33 3.45
CA LYS A 8 8.61 3.05 2.75
C LYS A 8 9.74 2.27 3.38
N ARG A 9 10.82 2.95 3.76
CA ARG A 9 12.00 2.32 4.35
C ARG A 9 11.69 1.75 5.74
N LYS A 10 10.96 2.49 6.59
CA LYS A 10 10.49 1.98 7.89
C LYS A 10 9.58 0.76 7.76
N ILE A 11 8.67 0.75 6.79
CA ILE A 11 7.80 -0.40 6.52
C ILE A 11 8.64 -1.58 6.05
N LEU A 12 9.60 -1.37 5.14
CA LEU A 12 10.51 -2.42 4.69
C LEU A 12 11.33 -3.00 5.85
N GLU A 13 11.88 -2.15 6.73
CA GLU A 13 12.65 -2.56 7.91
C GLU A 13 11.78 -3.29 8.97
N GLN A 14 10.49 -2.96 9.08
CA GLN A 14 9.57 -3.63 10.03
C GLN A 14 9.09 -5.01 9.55
N TYR A 15 8.96 -5.20 8.24
CA TYR A 15 8.31 -6.39 7.68
C TYR A 15 9.26 -7.35 6.96
N ASP A 16 10.49 -6.94 6.66
CA ASP A 16 11.48 -7.80 6.02
C ASP A 16 12.83 -7.77 6.74
N ALA A 17 13.34 -8.95 7.05
CA ALA A 17 14.67 -9.14 7.62
C ALA A 17 15.79 -9.03 6.56
N ASN A 18 15.44 -8.97 5.25
CA ASN A 18 16.39 -8.85 4.15
C ASN A 18 16.00 -7.71 3.20
N LEU A 19 16.69 -6.57 3.33
CA LEU A 19 16.63 -5.40 2.42
C LEU A 19 16.84 -5.73 0.92
N ILE A 20 17.23 -6.95 0.60
CA ILE A 20 17.61 -7.43 -0.72
C ILE A 20 16.39 -7.89 -1.54
N ASN A 21 15.29 -8.33 -0.89
CA ASN A 21 14.13 -8.90 -1.58
C ASN A 21 12.89 -8.00 -1.53
N THR A 22 13.01 -6.75 -2.01
CA THR A 22 11.89 -5.80 -2.12
C THR A 22 10.79 -6.24 -3.08
N GLY A 23 11.05 -7.25 -3.93
CA GLY A 23 10.12 -7.75 -4.94
C GLY A 23 9.18 -8.86 -4.46
N SER A 24 9.39 -9.44 -3.28
CA SER A 24 8.58 -10.56 -2.78
C SER A 24 7.10 -10.20 -2.64
N ASN A 25 6.20 -11.13 -2.95
CA ASN A 25 4.74 -10.94 -2.83
C ASN A 25 4.36 -10.46 -1.42
N LYS A 26 5.06 -10.95 -0.39
CA LYS A 26 4.83 -10.57 1.01
C LYS A 26 5.19 -9.12 1.31
N VAL A 27 6.31 -8.64 0.78
CA VAL A 27 6.75 -7.24 0.91
C VAL A 27 5.81 -6.31 0.16
N GLN A 28 5.47 -6.66 -1.09
CA GLN A 28 4.55 -5.87 -1.91
C GLN A 28 3.15 -5.80 -1.28
N PHE A 29 2.67 -6.90 -0.70
CA PHE A 29 1.40 -6.95 0.04
C PHE A 29 1.41 -5.96 1.21
N ASN A 30 2.45 -5.97 2.04
CA ASN A 30 2.55 -5.08 3.21
C ASN A 30 2.66 -3.60 2.80
N LEU A 31 3.50 -3.29 1.81
CA LEU A 31 3.60 -1.93 1.26
C LEU A 31 2.25 -1.43 0.72
N LEU A 32 1.55 -2.26 -0.04
CA LEU A 32 0.26 -1.91 -0.63
C LEU A 32 -0.83 -1.74 0.44
N ASN A 33 -0.81 -2.55 1.50
CA ASN A 33 -1.73 -2.42 2.63
C ASN A 33 -1.59 -1.08 3.36
N VAL A 34 -0.36 -0.68 3.70
CA VAL A 34 -0.12 0.60 4.37
C VAL A 34 -0.54 1.77 3.47
N ASP A 35 -0.24 1.67 2.18
CA ASP A 35 -0.70 2.63 1.17
C ASP A 35 -2.24 2.77 1.11
N ILE A 36 -2.96 1.65 1.27
CA ILE A 36 -4.43 1.60 1.27
C ILE A 36 -4.99 2.22 2.55
N GLU A 37 -4.42 1.94 3.72
CA GLU A 37 -4.85 2.54 4.99
C GLU A 37 -4.76 4.07 4.96
N ILE A 38 -3.62 4.60 4.51
CA ILE A 38 -3.41 6.04 4.42
C ILE A 38 -4.40 6.68 3.44
N LEU A 39 -4.61 6.05 2.28
CA LEU A 39 -5.54 6.56 1.28
C LEU A 39 -7.00 6.45 1.75
N SER A 40 -7.35 5.41 2.50
CA SER A 40 -8.67 5.24 3.11
C SER A 40 -8.94 6.35 4.14
N CYS A 41 -7.96 6.69 4.98
CA CYS A 41 -8.07 7.81 5.91
C CYS A 41 -8.26 9.15 5.17
N HIS A 42 -7.51 9.38 4.08
CA HIS A 42 -7.67 10.58 3.24
C HIS A 42 -9.06 10.68 2.64
N VAL A 43 -9.56 9.59 2.04
CA VAL A 43 -10.89 9.54 1.42
C VAL A 43 -12.01 9.73 2.46
N LYS A 44 -11.84 9.23 3.69
CA LYS A 44 -12.78 9.48 4.80
C LYS A 44 -12.80 10.96 5.20
N LYS A 45 -11.63 11.62 5.24
CA LYS A 45 -11.51 13.05 5.55
C LYS A 45 -12.00 13.94 4.40
N HIS A 46 -11.85 13.48 3.16
CA HIS A 46 -12.20 14.19 1.94
C HIS A 46 -13.19 13.36 1.08
N PRO A 47 -14.46 13.26 1.49
CA PRO A 47 -15.44 12.43 0.79
C PRO A 47 -15.76 12.88 -0.64
N GLY A 48 -15.48 14.14 -0.99
CA GLY A 48 -15.63 14.68 -2.35
C GLY A 48 -14.49 14.32 -3.32
N ASP A 49 -13.41 13.69 -2.84
CA ASP A 49 -12.29 13.30 -3.68
C ASP A 49 -12.55 11.97 -4.41
N PHE A 50 -13.30 12.05 -5.52
CA PHE A 50 -13.66 10.89 -6.33
C PHE A 50 -12.45 10.25 -7.04
N GLN A 51 -11.41 11.04 -7.32
CA GLN A 51 -10.19 10.55 -7.95
C GLN A 51 -9.34 9.71 -6.98
N ALA A 52 -9.27 10.10 -5.72
CA ALA A 52 -8.68 9.28 -4.66
C ALA A 52 -9.49 8.01 -4.41
N LYS A 53 -10.84 8.06 -4.42
CA LYS A 53 -11.71 6.89 -4.32
C LYS A 53 -11.46 5.87 -5.44
N ARG A 54 -11.37 6.34 -6.69
CA ARG A 54 -11.01 5.48 -7.82
C ARG A 54 -9.64 4.83 -7.64
N SER A 55 -8.64 5.63 -7.24
CA SER A 55 -7.28 5.14 -6.98
C SER A 55 -7.27 4.08 -5.86
N LEU A 56 -8.08 4.27 -4.82
CA LEU A 56 -8.24 3.31 -3.72
C LEU A 56 -8.82 1.98 -4.21
N MET A 57 -9.87 2.02 -5.04
CA MET A 57 -10.45 0.80 -5.63
C MET A 57 -9.44 0.04 -6.50
N MET A 58 -8.64 0.73 -7.30
CA MET A 58 -7.61 0.08 -8.12
C MET A 58 -6.54 -0.60 -7.26
N LYS A 59 -6.12 0.04 -6.15
CA LYS A 59 -5.18 -0.54 -5.19
C LYS A 59 -5.78 -1.77 -4.48
N LEU A 60 -7.05 -1.74 -4.09
CA LEU A 60 -7.75 -2.87 -3.48
C LEU A 60 -7.83 -4.08 -4.42
N ASN A 61 -8.13 -3.86 -5.71
CA ASN A 61 -8.11 -4.94 -6.70
C ASN A 61 -6.70 -5.54 -6.85
N ARG A 62 -5.66 -4.70 -6.91
CA ARG A 62 -4.27 -5.18 -6.94
C ARG A 62 -3.92 -5.99 -5.68
N LEU A 63 -4.38 -5.56 -4.51
CA LEU A 63 -4.16 -6.28 -3.24
C LEU A 63 -4.82 -7.65 -3.28
N LYS A 64 -6.05 -7.75 -3.81
CA LYS A 64 -6.75 -9.02 -3.99
C LYS A 64 -5.95 -9.98 -4.86
N ASN A 65 -5.43 -9.51 -6.00
CA ASN A 65 -4.62 -10.34 -6.90
C ASN A 65 -3.32 -10.81 -6.21
N ILE A 66 -2.62 -9.92 -5.48
CA ILE A 66 -1.38 -10.30 -4.76
C ILE A 66 -1.69 -11.31 -3.66
N LYS A 67 -2.83 -11.16 -2.96
CA LYS A 67 -3.27 -12.10 -1.93
C LYS A 67 -3.61 -13.48 -2.50
N GLU A 68 -4.17 -13.54 -3.71
CA GLU A 68 -4.43 -14.81 -4.42
C GLU A 68 -3.14 -15.48 -4.94
N MET A 69 -2.06 -14.72 -5.11
CA MET A 69 -0.74 -15.21 -5.53
C MET A 69 0.21 -15.56 -4.38
N LEU A 70 -0.25 -15.47 -3.13
CA LEU A 70 0.52 -15.68 -1.90
C LEU A 70 0.18 -17.04 -1.29
#